data_AF-A0A6N7I4N2-F1
#
_entry.id   AF-A0A6N7I4N2-F1
#
_cell.length_a   1.000
_cell.length_b   1.000
_cell.length_c   1.000
_cell.angle_alpha   90.00
_cell.angle_beta   90.00
_cell.angle_gamma   90.00
#
_symmetry.space_group_name_H-M   'P 1'
#
loop_
_entity.id
_entity.type
_entity.pdbx_description
1 polymer ?
#
loop_
_entity_poly.entity_id
_entity_poly.type
_entity_poly.pdbx_seq_one_letter_code
_entity_poly.pdbx_strand_id
1 'polypeptide(L)' 'MITTAMFALAVLGQLVFLGRSVWLPYSARPAVAGTEPRAIRDLTNGAAVLNQIGLAYADRIDRYARELQPAR' A
#
# COMPACT_ATOMS: atom_id res chain seq x y z
N MET A 1 -22.07 -5.28 -6.97
CA MET A 1 -21.65 -5.92 -5.70
C MET A 1 -20.56 -6.97 -5.94
N ILE A 2 -20.75 -7.94 -6.84
CA ILE A 2 -19.72 -8.95 -7.17
C ILE A 2 -18.42 -8.32 -7.69
N THR A 3 -18.52 -7.34 -8.59
CA THR A 3 -17.36 -6.59 -9.11
C THR A 3 -16.56 -5.90 -8.01
N THR A 4 -17.25 -5.28 -7.04
CA THR A 4 -16.64 -4.63 -5.89
C THR A 4 -15.91 -5.62 -4.98
N ALA A 5 -16.50 -6.80 -4.75
CA ALA A 5 -15.88 -7.86 -3.96
C ALA A 5 -14.65 -8.47 -4.65
N MET A 6 -14.72 -8.72 -5.97
CA MET A 6 -13.58 -9.19 -6.76
C MET A 6 -12.45 -8.18 -6.75
N PHE A 7 -12.77 -6.88 -6.89
CA PHE A 7 -11.80 -5.81 -6.79
C PHE A 7 -11.13 -5.78 -5.42
N ALA A 8 -11.90 -5.85 -4.34
CA ALA A 8 -11.37 -5.89 -2.98
C ALA A 8 -10.42 -7.08 -2.79
N LEU A 9 -10.81 -8.28 -3.23
CA LEU A 9 -9.96 -9.47 -3.15
C LEU A 9 -8.66 -9.32 -3.95
N ALA A 10 -8.72 -8.73 -5.14
CA ALA A 10 -7.54 -8.46 -5.96
C ALA A 10 -6.57 -7.50 -5.25
N VAL A 11 -7.11 -6.41 -4.67
CA VAL A 11 -6.31 -5.43 -3.90
C VAL A 11 -5.69 -6.08 -2.67
N LEU A 12 -6.45 -6.86 -1.90
CA LEU A 12 -5.94 -7.59 -0.73
C LEU A 12 -4.83 -8.57 -1.13
N GLY A 13 -4.99 -9.29 -2.23
CA GLY A 13 -3.97 -10.20 -2.76
C GLY A 13 -2.69 -9.48 -3.15
N GLN A 14 -2.80 -8.32 -3.80
CA GLN A 14 -1.64 -7.47 -4.16
C GLN A 14 -0.92 -6.96 -2.90
N LEU A 15 -1.65 -6.52 -1.88
CA LEU A 15 -1.07 -6.06 -0.61
C LEU A 15 -0.27 -7.17 0.07
N VAL A 16 -0.83 -8.37 0.20
CA VAL A 16 -0.12 -9.53 0.76
C VAL A 16 1.13 -9.85 -0.05
N PHE A 17 1.04 -9.83 -1.38
CA PHE A 17 2.18 -10.06 -2.26
C PHE A 17 3.30 -9.02 -2.06
N LEU A 18 2.93 -7.74 -1.97
CA LEU A 18 3.85 -6.62 -1.70
C LEU A 18 4.53 -6.77 -0.34
N GLY A 19 3.77 -7.03 0.72
CA GLY A 19 4.32 -7.18 2.07
C GLY A 19 5.19 -8.42 2.27
N ARG A 20 5.04 -9.43 1.40
CA ARG A 20 5.92 -10.60 1.35
C ARG A 20 7.17 -10.38 0.49
N SER A 21 7.04 -9.64 -0.60
CA SER A 21 8.12 -9.46 -1.59
C SER A 21 9.08 -8.33 -1.23
N VAL A 22 8.61 -7.31 -0.51
CA VAL A 22 9.39 -6.12 -0.18
C VAL A 22 9.83 -6.17 1.27
N TRP A 23 11.14 -6.04 1.50
CA TRP A 23 11.69 -5.95 2.84
C TRP A 23 11.59 -4.52 3.37
N LEU A 24 10.66 -4.28 4.29
CA LEU A 24 10.55 -2.99 4.96
C LEU A 24 11.68 -2.80 5.98
N PRO A 25 12.32 -1.62 6.04
CA PRO A 25 13.22 -1.27 7.13
C PRO A 25 12.47 -1.30 8.47
N TYR A 26 13.17 -1.60 9.57
CA TYR A 26 12.54 -1.81 10.87
C TYR A 26 11.68 -0.61 11.33
N SER A 27 12.12 0.61 11.03
CA SER A 27 11.39 1.86 11.32
C SER A 27 10.06 2.01 10.59
N ALA A 28 9.86 1.27 9.49
CA ALA A 28 8.68 1.33 8.64
C ALA A 28 7.74 0.14 8.85
N ARG A 29 8.15 -0.84 9.65
CA ARG A 29 7.32 -2.01 9.92
C ARG A 29 6.20 -1.60 10.89
N PRO A 30 4.94 -1.90 10.57
CA PRO A 30 3.86 -1.73 11.53
C PRO A 30 4.15 -2.58 12.77
N ALA A 31 3.76 -2.05 13.94
CA ALA A 31 3.83 -2.77 15.21
C ALA A 31 2.75 -3.85 15.24
N VAL A 32 3.00 -4.94 14.52
CA VAL A 32 2.13 -6.11 14.45
C VAL A 32 2.48 -7.02 15.61
N ALA A 33 1.50 -7.41 16.43
CA ALA A 33 1.75 -8.31 17.55
C ALA A 33 2.31 -9.65 17.05
N GLY A 34 3.31 -10.21 17.75
CA GLY A 34 3.95 -11.47 17.36
C GLY A 34 2.99 -12.67 17.28
N THR A 35 1.79 -12.52 17.83
CA THR A 35 0.70 -13.51 17.83
C THR A 35 -0.24 -13.40 16.62
N GLU A 36 -0.07 -12.40 15.75
CA GLU A 36 -0.98 -12.22 14.62
C GLU A 36 -0.76 -13.24 13.50
N PRO A 37 -1.85 -13.66 12.80
CA PRO A 37 -1.76 -14.50 11.63
C PRO A 37 -0.87 -13.89 10.55
N ARG A 38 -0.06 -14.74 9.89
CA ARG A 38 0.89 -14.33 8.85
C ARG A 38 0.25 -13.47 7.74
N ALA A 39 -0.97 -13.82 7.33
CA ALA A 39 -1.69 -13.07 6.29
C ALA A 39 -1.97 -11.61 6.70
N ILE A 40 -2.29 -11.36 7.97
CA ILE A 40 -2.55 -10.00 8.48
C ILE A 40 -1.25 -9.21 8.52
N ARG A 41 -0.15 -9.84 8.94
CA ARG A 41 1.18 -9.23 8.91
C ARG A 41 1.64 -8.89 7.49
N ASP A 42 1.42 -9.77 6.53
CA ASP A 42 1.80 -9.52 5.14
C ASP A 42 0.92 -8.41 4.52
N LEU A 43 -0.38 -8.36 4.85
CA LEU A 43 -1.27 -7.28 4.42
C LEU A 43 -0.85 -5.92 4.98
N THR A 44 -0.58 -5.84 6.29
CA THR A 44 -0.18 -4.60 6.98
C THR A 44 1.19 -4.12 6.49
N ASN A 45 2.13 -5.03 6.25
CA ASN A 45 3.39 -4.70 5.57
C ASN A 45 3.16 -4.16 4.16
N GLY A 46 2.30 -4.79 3.36
CA GLY A 46 1.97 -4.30 2.02
C GLY A 46 1.40 -2.89 2.02
N ALA A 47 0.49 -2.61 2.97
CA ALA A 47 -0.08 -1.28 3.16
C ALA A 47 1.00 -0.26 3.58
N ALA A 48 1.92 -0.64 4.47
CA ALA A 48 3.03 0.21 4.88
C ALA A 48 3.98 0.52 3.71
N VAL A 49 4.28 -0.44 2.84
CA VAL A 49 5.05 -0.22 1.60
C VAL A 49 4.35 0.82 0.72
N LEU A 50 3.05 0.66 0.47
CA LEU A 50 2.30 1.64 -0.33
C LEU A 50 2.32 3.02 0.30
N ASN A 51 2.20 3.12 1.62
CA ASN A 51 2.26 4.40 2.32
C ASN A 51 3.62 5.07 2.17
N GLN A 52 4.72 4.31 2.28
CA GLN A 52 6.07 4.85 2.06
C GLN A 52 6.29 5.33 0.63
N ILE A 53 5.82 4.56 -0.35
CA ILE A 53 5.87 4.96 -1.76
C ILE A 53 5.03 6.23 -1.94
N GLY A 54 3.82 6.25 -1.38
CA GLY A 54 2.94 7.41 -1.42
C GLY A 54 3.60 8.67 -0.86
N LEU A 55 4.23 8.59 0.31
CA LEU A 55 4.97 9.70 0.91
C LEU A 55 6.20 10.11 0.09
N ALA A 56 6.99 9.15 -0.38
CA ALA A 56 8.20 9.43 -1.16
C ALA A 56 7.90 10.07 -2.52
N TYR A 57 6.74 9.77 -3.09
CA TYR A 57 6.29 10.31 -4.37
C TYR A 57 5.18 11.34 -4.24
N ALA A 58 4.78 11.75 -3.03
CA ALA A 58 3.67 12.69 -2.80
C ALA A 58 3.90 13.99 -3.56
N ASP A 59 5.09 14.60 -3.41
CA ASP A 59 5.46 15.84 -4.10
C ASP A 59 5.45 15.68 -5.63
N ARG A 60 5.79 14.48 -6.12
CA ARG A 60 5.80 14.18 -7.56
C ARG A 60 4.38 14.01 -8.09
N ILE A 61 3.53 13.31 -7.34
CA ILE A 61 2.11 13.11 -7.66
C ILE A 61 1.38 14.46 -7.64
N ASP A 62 1.61 15.29 -6.62
CA ASP A 62 1.03 16.63 -6.52
C ASP A 62 1.50 17.57 -7.63
N ARG A 63 2.74 17.42 -8.09
CA ARG A 63 3.24 18.16 -9.25
C ARG A 63 2.54 17.71 -10.53
N TYR A 64 2.47 16.40 -10.78
CA TYR A 64 1.75 15.87 -11.95
C TYR A 64 0.26 16.23 -11.92
N ALA A 65 -0.39 16.17 -10.76
CA ALA A 65 -1.80 16.53 -10.61
C ALA A 65 -2.06 18.00 -10.97
N ARG A 66 -1.14 18.91 -10.62
CA ARG A 66 -1.19 20.31 -11.02
C ARG A 66 -0.91 20.52 -12.51
N GLU A 67 0.03 19.78 -13.09
CA GLU A 67 0.33 19.82 -14.53
C GLU A 67 -0.82 19.26 -15.38
N LEU A 68 -1.56 18.28 -14.86
CA LEU A 68 -2.73 17.66 -15.50
C LEU A 68 -4.02 18.45 -15.32
N GLN A 69 -4.06 19.47 -14.44
CA GLN A 69 -5.17 20.41 -14.38
C GLN A 69 -5.04 21.38 -15.56
N PRO A 70 -5.84 21.26 -16.63
CA PRO A 70 -5.82 22.25 -17.69
C PRO A 70 -6.20 23.60 -17.08
N ALA A 71 -5.42 24.63 -17.41
CA ALA A 71 -5.75 26.02 -17.07
C ALA A 71 -7.22 26.26 -17.44
N ARG A 72 -8.05 26.43 -16.41
CA ARG A 72 -9.47 26.69 -16.57
C ARG A 72 -9.69 28.17 -16.86
#